data_AF-I6R4K9-F1
#
_entry.id   AF-I6R4K9-F1
#
_cell.length_a   1.000
_cell.length_b   1.000
_cell.length_c   1.000
_cell.angle_alpha   90.00
_cell.angle_beta   90.00
_cell.angle_gamma   90.00
#
_symmetry.space_group_name_H-M   'P 1'
#
loop_
_entity.id
_entity.type
_entity.pdbx_description
1 polymer ?
#
loop_
_entity_poly.entity_id
_entity_poly.type
_entity_poly.pdbx_seq_one_letter_code
_entity_poly.pdbx_strand_id
1 'polypeptide(L)' 'NCSASAVRGVGSSHVDPFSAVSAGVAALFGPLHGGANEQVLRMITEIGNVKNVPKFIESVKSGEGGRLMGFGHPV' A
#
# COMPACT_ATOMS: atom_id res chain seq x y z
N ASN A 1 9.14 -9.72 -0.14
CA ASN A 1 8.37 -8.46 -0.16
C ASN A 1 9.28 -7.28 0.20
N CYS A 2 8.87 -6.05 -0.06
CA CYS A 2 9.72 -4.84 0.06
C CYS A 2 10.35 -4.66 1.46
N SER A 3 9.53 -4.73 2.52
CA SER A 3 10.01 -4.50 3.90
C SER A 3 11.05 -5.52 4.36
N ALA A 4 10.86 -6.81 4.07
CA ALA A 4 11.86 -7.83 4.40
C ALA A 4 13.20 -7.61 3.66
N SER A 5 13.14 -7.18 2.38
CA SER A 5 14.34 -6.81 1.62
C SER A 5 15.04 -5.59 2.20
N ALA A 6 14.30 -4.58 2.67
CA ALA A 6 14.86 -3.39 3.31
C ALA A 6 15.63 -3.74 4.60
N VAL A 7 15.07 -4.59 5.47
CA VAL A 7 15.75 -5.09 6.67
C VAL A 7 17.07 -5.76 6.31
N ARG A 8 17.07 -6.64 5.30
CA ARG A 8 18.28 -7.35 4.85
C ARG A 8 19.32 -6.40 4.23
N GLY A 9 18.88 -5.45 3.42
CA GLY A 9 19.75 -4.45 2.79
C GLY A 9 20.50 -3.62 3.82
N VAL A 10 19.78 -3.02 4.77
CA VAL A 10 20.37 -2.22 5.85
C VAL A 10 21.20 -3.09 6.80
N GLY A 11 20.70 -4.26 7.18
CA GLY A 11 21.41 -5.19 8.07
C GLY A 11 22.75 -5.70 7.52
N SER A 12 22.94 -5.73 6.20
CA SER A 12 24.21 -6.16 5.58
C SER A 12 25.42 -5.29 5.94
N SER A 13 25.18 -4.06 6.42
CA SER A 13 26.20 -3.16 6.96
C SER A 13 26.68 -3.51 8.38
N HIS A 14 26.16 -4.58 8.98
CA HIS A 14 26.38 -4.96 10.38
C HIS A 14 25.89 -3.91 11.39
N VAL A 15 24.86 -3.16 11.03
CA VAL A 15 24.16 -2.24 11.95
C VAL A 15 23.38 -3.03 13.01
N ASP A 16 23.06 -2.37 14.12
CA ASP A 16 22.25 -2.95 15.17
C ASP A 16 20.83 -3.35 14.68
N PRO A 17 20.18 -4.33 15.34
CA PRO A 17 18.85 -4.80 14.95
C PRO A 17 17.77 -3.72 14.97
N PHE A 18 17.83 -2.73 15.85
CA PHE A 18 16.81 -1.69 15.95
C PHE A 18 16.83 -0.80 14.70
N SER A 19 18.02 -0.43 14.23
CA SER A 19 18.19 0.33 12.98
C SER A 19 17.72 -0.46 11.75
N ALA A 20 18.09 -1.74 11.65
CA ALA A 20 17.67 -2.60 10.53
C ALA A 20 16.15 -2.82 10.50
N VAL A 21 15.52 -3.04 11.66
CA VAL A 21 14.06 -3.19 11.77
C VAL A 21 13.35 -1.87 11.47
N SER A 22 13.88 -0.73 11.91
CA SER A 22 13.32 0.59 11.61
C SER A 22 13.21 0.85 10.10
N ALA A 23 14.20 0.41 9.32
CA ALA A 23 14.13 0.48 7.85
C ALA A 23 13.01 -0.40 7.28
N GLY A 24 12.80 -1.60 7.85
CA GLY A 24 11.69 -2.48 7.50
C GLY A 24 10.32 -1.86 7.78
N VAL A 25 10.17 -1.21 8.93
CA VAL A 25 8.94 -0.49 9.33
C VAL A 25 8.65 0.66 8.36
N ALA A 26 9.67 1.47 8.05
CA ALA A 26 9.54 2.57 7.08
C ALA A 26 9.11 2.07 5.69
N ALA A 27 9.71 0.98 5.21
CA ALA A 27 9.33 0.35 3.94
C ALA A 27 7.91 -0.26 3.98
N LEU A 28 7.48 -0.79 5.14
CA LEU A 28 6.13 -1.34 5.31
C LEU A 28 5.06 -0.24 5.29
N PHE A 29 5.32 0.92 5.89
CA PHE A 29 4.36 2.02 5.94
C PHE A 29 3.97 2.57 4.56
N GLY A 30 4.84 2.40 3.54
CA GLY A 30 4.59 2.91 2.19
C GLY A 30 3.22 2.50 1.61
N PRO A 31 2.57 3.40 0.83
CA PRO A 31 1.19 3.19 0.34
C PRO A 31 1.05 2.02 -0.66
N LEU A 32 2.16 1.58 -1.26
CA LEU A 32 2.21 0.43 -2.17
C LEU A 32 2.59 -0.89 -1.46
N HIS A 33 2.75 -0.85 -0.14
CA HIS A 33 3.04 -2.03 0.67
C HIS A 33 1.99 -2.14 1.80
N GLY A 34 2.34 -1.94 3.06
CA GLY A 34 1.41 -2.03 4.19
C GLY A 34 0.40 -0.88 4.26
N GLY A 35 0.73 0.30 3.71
CA GLY A 35 -0.17 1.45 3.65
C GLY A 35 -1.37 1.29 2.71
N ALA A 36 -1.40 0.23 1.89
CA ALA A 36 -2.50 -0.02 0.97
C ALA A 36 -3.86 -0.17 1.67
N ASN A 37 -3.88 -0.72 2.90
CA ASN A 37 -5.11 -0.88 3.68
C ASN A 37 -5.73 0.47 4.09
N GLU A 38 -4.89 1.44 4.47
CA GLU A 38 -5.37 2.80 4.78
C GLU A 38 -5.97 3.45 3.54
N GLN A 39 -5.35 3.24 2.38
CA GLN A 39 -5.87 3.74 1.11
C GLN A 39 -7.22 3.10 0.73
N VAL A 40 -7.46 1.84 1.08
CA VAL A 40 -8.78 1.20 0.94
C VAL A 40 -9.83 1.90 1.80
N LEU A 41 -9.51 2.23 3.05
CA LEU A 41 -10.45 2.94 3.93
C LEU A 41 -10.77 4.35 3.42
N ARG A 42 -9.76 5.08 2.92
CA ARG A 42 -9.94 6.39 2.28
C ARG A 42 -10.84 6.28 1.04
N MET A 43 -10.59 5.29 0.19
CA MET A 43 -11.39 5.02 -1.01
C MET A 43 -12.85 4.68 -0.67
N ILE A 44 -13.10 3.83 0.34
CA ILE A 44 -14.46 3.53 0.80
C ILE A 44 -15.17 4.79 1.32
N THR A 45 -14.44 5.65 2.03
CA THR A 45 -14.95 6.93 2.53
C THR A 45 -15.32 7.87 1.37
N GLU A 46 -14.51 7.92 0.33
CA GLU A 46 -14.78 8.70 -0.90
C GLU A 46 -16.01 8.18 -1.67
N ILE A 47 -16.17 6.85 -1.76
CA ILE A 47 -17.34 6.22 -2.38
C ILE A 47 -18.62 6.57 -1.59
N GLY A 48 -18.54 6.58 -0.25
CA GLY A 48 -19.57 7.03 0.68
C GLY A 48 -20.78 6.09 0.82
N ASN A 49 -21.39 5.65 -0.27
CA ASN A 49 -22.55 4.75 -0.27
C ASN A 49 -22.45 3.66 -1.33
N VAL A 50 -22.99 2.47 -1.03
CA VAL A 50 -22.99 1.31 -1.93
C VAL A 50 -23.58 1.63 -3.32
N LYS A 51 -24.58 2.51 -3.40
CA LYS A 51 -25.19 2.93 -4.69
C LYS A 51 -24.20 3.63 -5.63
N ASN A 52 -23.11 4.18 -5.11
CA ASN A 52 -22.09 4.89 -5.90
C ASN A 52 -21.00 3.95 -6.45
N VAL A 53 -20.95 2.69 -5.99
CA VAL A 53 -19.94 1.71 -6.41
C VAL A 53 -19.91 1.51 -7.93
N PRO A 54 -21.03 1.34 -8.65
CA PRO A 54 -21.00 1.15 -10.10
C PRO A 54 -20.30 2.31 -10.82
N LYS A 55 -20.61 3.55 -10.44
CA LYS A 55 -19.99 4.77 -10.99
C LYS A 55 -18.49 4.85 -10.69
N PHE A 56 -18.10 4.50 -9.46
CA PHE A 56 -16.69 4.48 -9.07
C PHE A 56 -15.88 3.43 -9.84
N ILE A 57 -16.44 2.24 -10.04
CA ILE A 57 -15.79 1.19 -10.82
C ILE A 57 -15.64 1.60 -12.29
N GLU A 58 -16.64 2.28 -12.85
CA GLU A 58 -16.56 2.84 -14.20
C GLU A 58 -15.44 3.88 -14.31
N SER A 59 -15.32 4.81 -13.36
CA SER A 59 -14.24 5.80 -13.37
C SER A 59 -12.86 5.17 -13.27
N VAL A 60 -12.69 4.16 -12.41
CA VAL A 60 -11.43 3.40 -12.32
C VAL A 60 -11.10 2.72 -13.65
N LYS A 61 -12.08 2.08 -14.31
CA LYS A 61 -11.88 1.40 -15.60
C LYS A 61 -11.55 2.37 -16.73
N SER A 62 -12.12 3.59 -16.69
CA SER A 62 -11.80 4.65 -17.64
C SER A 62 -10.40 5.26 -17.46
N GLY A 63 -9.74 4.97 -16.34
CA GLY A 63 -8.43 5.53 -15.97
C GLY A 63 -8.51 6.88 -15.22
N GLU A 64 -9.66 7.56 -15.23
CA GLU A 64 -9.87 8.83 -14.53
C GLU A 64 -9.93 8.65 -13.01
N GLY A 65 -10.46 7.52 -12.53
CA GLY A 65 -10.67 7.22 -11.11
C GLY A 65 -9.43 6.70 -10.36
N GLY A 66 -8.25 6.72 -10.99
CA GLY A 66 -7.02 6.19 -10.40
C GLY A 66 -7.03 4.67 -10.21
N ARG A 67 -6.20 4.18 -9.27
CA ARG A 67 -6.04 2.74 -9.00
C ARG A 67 -7.14 2.24 -8.06
N LEU A 68 -7.63 1.03 -8.32
CA LEU A 68 -8.49 0.31 -7.38
C LEU A 68 -7.66 -0.24 -6.22
N MET A 69 -7.65 0.47 -5.10
CA MET A 69 -6.88 0.07 -3.92
C MET A 69 -7.41 -1.24 -3.34
N GLY A 70 -6.49 -2.10 -2.86
CA GLY A 70 -6.83 -3.44 -2.34
C GLY A 70 -6.93 -4.54 -3.41
N PHE A 71 -6.77 -4.19 -4.69
CA PHE A 71 -6.79 -5.13 -5.81
C PHE A 71 -5.49 -5.11 -6.60
N GLY A 72 -5.19 -6.26 -7.23
CA GLY A 72 -3.94 -6.48 -7.96
C GLY A 72 -2.80 -6.83 -6.99
N HIS A 73 -2.31 -8.06 -7.06
CA HIS A 73 -1.14 -8.48 -6.29
C HIS A 73 -0.04 -8.90 -7.25
N PRO A 74 1.14 -8.25 -7.22
CA PRO A 74 2.20 -8.54 -8.18
C PRO A 74 2.98 -9.83 -7.90
N VAL A 75 2.65 -10.57 -6.82
CA VAL A 75 3.38 -11.75 -6.26
C VAL A 75 4.80 -11.94 -6.78
#